data_AF-A0A7C3ST58-F1
#
_entry.id   AF-A0A7C3ST58-F1
#
_cell.length_a   1.000
_cell.length_b   1.000
_cell.length_c   1.000
_cell.angle_alpha   90.00
_cell.angle_beta   90.00
_cell.angle_gamma   90.00
#
_symmetry.space_group_name_H-M   'P 1'
#
loop_
_entity.id
_entity.type
_entity.pdbx_description
1 polymer ?
#
loop_
_entity_poly.entity_id
_entity_poly.type
_entity_poly.pdbx_seq_one_letter_code
_entity_poly.pdbx_strand_id
1 'polypeptide(L)'
;VKKIKKLNKDLVTAVIFSGCPVKPTLDCLLAYADGLHLEWCYLKPNVIKEAKEDNLFVNVWTVNNEENIKKMFFMNVNGVITDYPDLGVKVKQGMKA
;
A
#
# COMPACT_ATOMS: atom_id res chain seq x y z
N VAL A 1 13.37 8.40 -2.31
CA VAL A 1 13.44 7.83 -0.95
C VAL A 1 14.85 7.89 -0.34
N LYS A 2 15.85 7.17 -0.88
CA LYS A 2 17.22 7.07 -0.29
C LYS A 2 17.85 8.38 0.21
N LYS A 3 17.83 9.45 -0.60
CA LYS A 3 18.39 10.75 -0.22
C LYS A 3 17.67 11.34 1.01
N ILE A 4 16.35 11.22 1.08
CA ILE A 4 15.56 11.69 2.22
C ILE A 4 15.90 10.87 3.46
N LYS A 5 15.96 9.54 3.38
CA LYS A 5 16.33 8.70 4.53
C LYS A 5 17.76 8.94 5.04
N LYS A 6 18.69 9.32 4.16
CA LYS A 6 20.04 9.76 4.57
C LYS A 6 20.03 11.10 5.33
N LEU A 7 19.13 12.01 4.98
CA LEU A 7 19.00 13.31 5.64
C LEU A 7 18.26 13.19 6.97
N ASN A 8 17.21 12.38 7.01
CA ASN A 8 16.45 12.09 8.22
C ASN A 8 15.87 10.67 8.15
N LYS A 9 16.43 9.77 8.95
CA LYS A 9 16.04 8.35 8.98
C LYS A 9 14.69 8.10 9.63
N ASP A 10 14.22 9.02 10.47
CA ASP A 10 12.99 8.88 11.28
C ASP A 10 11.74 9.25 10.48
N LEU A 11 11.90 9.91 9.32
CA LEU A 11 10.77 10.15 8.41
C LEU A 11 10.28 8.84 7.81
N VAL A 12 8.97 8.61 7.94
CA VAL A 12 8.27 7.51 7.27
C VAL A 12 8.18 7.80 5.78
N THR A 13 8.58 6.84 4.96
CA THR A 13 8.66 6.96 3.50
C THR A 13 8.13 5.70 2.82
N ALA A 14 7.59 5.86 1.61
CA ALA A 14 7.17 4.74 0.76
C ALA A 14 7.65 4.91 -0.68
N VAL A 15 7.84 3.78 -1.37
CA VAL A 15 8.06 3.75 -2.82
C VAL A 15 6.72 3.62 -3.53
N ILE A 16 6.49 4.44 -4.55
CA ILE A 16 5.32 4.32 -5.42
C ILE A 16 5.65 3.50 -6.66
N PHE A 17 4.79 2.55 -6.99
CA PHE A 17 4.90 1.69 -8.16
C PHE A 17 3.67 1.87 -9.04
N SER A 18 3.92 2.05 -10.34
CA SER A 18 2.93 1.91 -11.40
C SER A 18 3.35 0.72 -12.27
N GLY A 19 2.41 -0.11 -12.68
CA GLY A 19 2.69 -1.39 -13.33
C GLY A 19 2.87 -2.56 -12.36
N CYS A 20 3.27 -3.73 -12.89
CA CYS A 20 3.45 -4.98 -12.15
C CYS A 20 4.94 -5.21 -11.77
N PRO A 21 5.44 -4.66 -10.64
CA PRO A 21 6.82 -4.90 -10.21
C PRO A 21 7.07 -6.36 -9.88
N VAL A 22 8.28 -6.84 -10.15
CA VAL A 22 8.65 -8.25 -9.93
C VAL A 22 8.83 -8.55 -8.44
N LYS A 23 9.50 -7.67 -7.69
CA LYS A 23 9.77 -7.81 -6.25
C LYS A 23 9.65 -6.46 -5.51
N PRO A 24 8.44 -5.87 -5.40
CA PRO A 24 8.27 -4.52 -4.87
C PRO A 24 8.72 -4.36 -3.40
N THR A 25 8.59 -5.41 -2.59
CA THR A 25 9.05 -5.47 -1.19
C THR A 25 10.56 -5.33 -1.10
N LEU A 26 11.31 -6.10 -1.90
CA LEU A 26 12.77 -5.99 -2.01
C LEU A 26 13.21 -4.59 -2.47
N ASP A 27 12.53 -4.03 -3.47
CA ASP A 27 12.84 -2.69 -3.97
C ASP A 27 12.66 -1.63 -2.86
N CYS A 28 11.68 -1.78 -1.99
CA CYS A 28 11.45 -0.92 -0.82
C CYS A 28 12.56 -1.05 0.22
N LEU A 29 12.95 -2.29 0.57
CA LEU A 29 14.06 -2.53 1.50
C LEU A 29 15.36 -1.92 0.99
N LEU A 30 15.69 -2.13 -0.30
CA LEU A 30 16.86 -1.56 -0.93
C LEU A 30 16.82 -0.03 -0.97
N ALA A 31 15.62 0.57 -0.98
CA ALA A 31 15.39 2.00 -0.91
C ALA A 31 15.42 2.58 0.51
N TYR A 32 15.52 1.74 1.54
CA TYR A 32 15.32 2.06 2.95
C TYR A 32 13.93 2.62 3.25
N ALA A 33 12.93 2.24 2.46
CA ALA A 33 11.55 2.68 2.67
C ALA A 33 10.89 1.89 3.80
N ASP A 34 9.85 2.47 4.38
CA ASP A 34 9.05 1.89 5.46
C ASP A 34 7.76 1.23 4.92
N GLY A 35 7.50 1.38 3.62
CA GLY A 35 6.34 0.79 2.96
C GLY A 35 6.31 1.01 1.46
N LEU A 36 5.19 0.63 0.84
CA LEU A 36 4.93 0.80 -0.58
C LEU A 36 3.54 1.36 -0.87
N HIS A 37 3.45 2.02 -2.02
CA HIS A 37 2.21 2.46 -2.66
C HIS A 37 2.10 1.73 -4.00
N LEU A 38 1.25 0.72 -4.10
CA LEU A 38 1.11 -0.11 -5.29
C LEU A 38 -0.21 0.19 -6.02
N GLU A 39 -0.17 0.24 -7.34
CA GLU A 39 -1.39 0.31 -8.12
C GLU A 39 -2.26 -0.94 -7.87
N TRP A 40 -3.50 -0.74 -7.44
CA TRP A 40 -4.32 -1.77 -6.79
C TRP A 40 -4.54 -3.04 -7.61
N CYS A 41 -4.57 -2.91 -8.94
CA CYS A 41 -4.79 -4.01 -9.88
C CYS A 41 -3.60 -4.98 -9.94
N TYR A 42 -2.41 -4.56 -9.49
CA TYR A 42 -1.21 -5.38 -9.44
C TYR A 42 -0.91 -5.97 -8.06
N LEU A 43 -1.74 -5.68 -7.05
CA LEU A 43 -1.56 -6.26 -5.71
C LEU A 43 -1.82 -7.76 -5.74
N LYS A 44 -0.85 -8.54 -5.26
CA LYS A 44 -0.93 -10.00 -5.10
C LYS A 44 -0.85 -10.38 -3.62
N PRO A 45 -1.49 -11.49 -3.20
CA PRO A 45 -1.44 -11.95 -1.80
C PRO A 45 -0.02 -12.17 -1.26
N ASN A 46 0.93 -12.62 -2.10
CA ASN A 46 2.32 -12.80 -1.67
C ASN A 46 2.99 -11.47 -1.31
N VAL A 47 2.67 -10.36 -2.00
CA VAL A 47 3.20 -9.04 -1.67
C VAL A 47 2.76 -8.60 -0.27
N ILE A 48 1.52 -8.88 0.11
CA ILE A 48 1.02 -8.60 1.48
C ILE A 48 1.76 -9.44 2.52
N LYS A 49 1.97 -10.73 2.23
CA LYS A 49 2.69 -11.64 3.13
C LYS A 49 4.14 -11.17 3.33
N GLU A 50 4.87 -10.95 2.24
CA GLU A 50 6.26 -10.48 2.25
C GLU A 50 6.38 -9.13 2.96
N ALA A 51 5.51 -8.18 2.65
CA ALA A 51 5.52 -6.87 3.31
C ALA A 51 5.32 -6.98 4.82
N LYS A 52 4.44 -7.88 5.29
CA LYS A 52 4.26 -8.13 6.72
C LYS A 52 5.51 -8.74 7.37
N GLU A 53 6.18 -9.68 6.71
CA GLU A 53 7.43 -10.29 7.20
C GLU A 53 8.56 -9.24 7.30
N ASP A 54 8.60 -8.31 6.35
CA ASP A 54 9.60 -7.24 6.25
C ASP A 54 9.25 -5.97 7.05
N ASN A 55 8.14 -5.96 7.80
CA ASN A 55 7.61 -4.80 8.52
C ASN A 55 7.35 -3.56 7.63
N LEU A 56 6.96 -3.79 6.38
CA LEU A 56 6.56 -2.77 5.42
C LEU A 56 5.04 -2.57 5.46
N PHE A 57 4.58 -1.32 5.50
CA PHE A 57 3.16 -1.04 5.27
C PHE A 57 2.84 -1.07 3.77
N VAL A 58 1.64 -1.51 3.42
CA VAL A 58 1.13 -1.55 2.03
C VAL A 58 -0.08 -0.65 1.90
N ASN A 59 0.05 0.40 1.08
CA ASN A 59 -1.10 1.16 0.60
C ASN A 59 -1.30 0.91 -0.89
N VAL A 60 -2.55 1.04 -1.34
CA VAL A 60 -2.90 0.87 -2.75
C VAL A 60 -3.54 2.13 -3.35
N TRP A 61 -3.31 2.38 -4.64
CA TRP A 61 -3.86 3.53 -5.38
C TRP A 61 -4.27 3.17 -6.82
N THR A 62 -5.02 3.99 -7.54
CA THR A 62 -6.15 4.75 -7.01
C THR A 62 -7.39 3.86 -7.09
N VAL A 63 -8.06 3.61 -5.97
CA VAL A 63 -9.18 2.66 -5.90
C VAL A 63 -10.50 3.44 -5.84
N ASN A 64 -11.24 3.44 -6.95
CA ASN A 64 -12.34 4.39 -7.15
C ASN A 64 -13.75 3.77 -7.17
N ASN A 65 -13.88 2.48 -6.87
CA ASN A 65 -15.19 1.83 -6.76
C ASN A 65 -15.31 0.98 -5.50
N GLU A 66 -16.55 0.79 -5.05
CA GLU A 66 -16.89 0.10 -3.79
C GLU A 66 -16.37 -1.34 -3.73
N GLU A 67 -16.53 -2.09 -4.82
CA GLU A 67 -16.12 -3.49 -4.91
C GLU A 67 -14.62 -3.65 -4.68
N ASN A 68 -13.81 -2.85 -5.38
CA ASN A 68 -12.36 -2.90 -5.25
C ASN A 68 -11.89 -2.35 -3.90
N ILE A 69 -12.52 -1.31 -3.36
CA ILE A 69 -12.21 -0.82 -2.00
C ILE A 69 -12.42 -1.95 -0.98
N LYS A 70 -13.58 -2.64 -1.03
CA LYS A 70 -13.86 -3.80 -0.17
C LYS A 70 -12.80 -4.88 -0.34
N LYS A 71 -12.48 -5.24 -1.59
CA LYS A 71 -11.45 -6.24 -1.91
C LYS A 71 -10.10 -5.88 -1.29
N MET A 72 -9.67 -4.62 -1.38
CA MET A 72 -8.40 -4.17 -0.81
C MET A 72 -8.41 -4.26 0.72
N PHE A 73 -9.50 -3.89 1.38
CA PHE A 73 -9.64 -4.09 2.82
C PHE A 73 -9.61 -5.57 3.23
N PHE A 74 -10.25 -6.47 2.47
CA PHE A 74 -10.14 -7.91 2.70
C PHE A 74 -8.73 -8.46 2.51
N MET A 75 -7.94 -7.86 1.60
CA MET A 75 -6.51 -8.18 1.44
C MET A 75 -5.63 -7.63 2.57
N ASN A 76 -6.21 -6.95 3.57
CA ASN A 76 -5.51 -6.42 4.74
C ASN A 76 -4.41 -5.42 4.40
N VAL A 77 -4.65 -4.56 3.40
CA VAL A 77 -3.80 -3.39 3.13
C VAL A 77 -3.88 -2.41 4.32
N ASN A 78 -2.82 -1.65 4.55
CA ASN A 78 -2.78 -0.61 5.58
C ASN A 78 -3.59 0.63 5.18
N GLY A 79 -3.70 0.91 3.89
CA GLY A 79 -4.38 2.08 3.37
C GLY A 79 -4.89 1.93 1.94
N VAL A 80 -5.98 2.62 1.65
CA VAL A 80 -6.54 2.76 0.31
C VAL A 80 -6.52 4.23 -0.05
N ILE A 81 -5.84 4.56 -1.14
CA ILE A 81 -5.79 5.89 -1.74
C ILE A 81 -6.88 5.93 -2.82
N THR A 82 -7.77 6.89 -2.73
CA THR A 82 -8.99 7.01 -3.55
C THR A 82 -9.30 8.47 -3.83
N ASP A 83 -9.91 8.74 -4.98
CA ASP A 83 -10.48 10.05 -5.29
C ASP A 83 -11.86 10.25 -4.63
N TYR A 84 -12.45 9.18 -4.07
CA TYR A 84 -13.77 9.16 -3.43
C TYR A 84 -13.66 8.78 -1.94
N PRO A 85 -13.10 9.67 -1.10
CA PRO A 85 -12.86 9.37 0.32
C PRO A 85 -14.16 9.10 1.09
N ASP A 86 -15.27 9.74 0.72
CA ASP A 86 -16.60 9.52 1.26
C ASP A 86 -17.07 8.07 1.06
N LEU A 87 -16.90 7.53 -0.15
CA LEU A 87 -17.18 6.14 -0.47
C LEU A 87 -16.26 5.21 0.34
N GLY A 88 -14.97 5.51 0.41
CA GLY A 88 -14.00 4.73 1.19
C GLY A 88 -14.37 4.62 2.67
N VAL A 89 -14.80 5.73 3.27
CA VAL A 89 -15.27 5.76 4.67
C VAL A 89 -16.55 4.94 4.85
N LYS A 90 -17.54 5.11 3.96
CA LYS A 90 -18.80 4.36 4.00
C LYS A 90 -18.55 2.85 3.94
N VAL A 91 -17.69 2.41 3.02
CA VAL A 91 -17.33 0.99 2.89
C VAL A 91 -16.66 0.47 4.16
N LYS A 92 -15.66 1.19 4.68
CA LYS A 92 -14.95 0.80 5.90
C LYS A 92 -15.88 0.68 7.11
N GLN A 93 -16.85 1.58 7.25
CA GLN A 93 -17.84 1.53 8.33
C GLN A 93 -18.78 0.33 8.18
N GLY A 94 -19.23 0.03 6.96
CA GLY A 94 -20.09 -1.13 6.68
C GLY A 94 -19.40 -2.49 6.88
N MET A 95 -18.07 -2.53 6.92
CA MET A 95 -17.29 -3.74 7.19
C MET A 95 -17.02 -3.98 8.69
N LYS A 96 -17.30 -3.01 9.56
CA LYS A 96 -17.20 -3.19 11.02
C LYS A 96 -18.49 -3.87 11.52
N ALA A 97 -18.50 -5.19 11.51
CA ALA A 97 -19.48 -6.04 12.19
C ALA A 97 -18.75 -6.98 13.16
#